data_AF-A0A967VS70-F1
#
_entry.id   AF-A0A967VS70-F1
#
_cell.length_a   1.000
_cell.length_b   1.000
_cell.length_c   1.000
_cell.angle_alpha   90.00
_cell.angle_beta   90.00
_cell.angle_gamma   90.00
#
_symmetry.space_group_name_H-M   'P 1'
#
loop_
_entity.id
_entity.type
_entity.pdbx_description
1 polymer ?
#
loop_
_entity_poly.entity_id
_entity_poly.type
_entity_poly.pdbx_seq_one_letter_code
_entity_poly.pdbx_strand_id
1 'polypeptide(L)'
;PYMVVSLGGVGAAADALSATRHLTPLGGHNVLWVLGVSLPTFLLLLGESGIYQKFFSAKDENAARRAVLGMVVGVVLLETALALLAITGRAAFPGLEGGTSIIGRAASETVILHIARHALPAVGGAVLLAAGIAIVLSTGNTFMLVASTNATRDIYQRFANPDASE
;
A
#
# COMPACT_ATOMS: atom_id res chain seq x y z
N PRO A 1 3.89 4.72 -17.25
CA PRO A 1 4.39 4.90 -18.64
C PRO A 1 5.74 5.64 -18.71
N TYR A 2 5.91 6.77 -18.00
CA TYR A 2 7.16 7.55 -18.02
C TYR A 2 8.40 6.69 -17.74
N MET A 3 8.38 5.91 -16.65
CA MET A 3 9.49 5.01 -16.27
C MET A 3 9.83 3.97 -17.35
N VAL A 4 8.82 3.40 -18.00
CA VAL A 4 9.03 2.41 -19.07
C VAL A 4 9.71 3.05 -20.27
N VAL A 5 9.29 4.26 -20.65
CA VAL A 5 9.88 4.99 -21.77
C VAL A 5 11.31 5.43 -21.44
N SER A 6 11.57 5.93 -20.23
CA SER A 6 12.91 6.33 -19.81
C SER A 6 13.90 5.15 -19.74
N LEU A 7 13.40 3.94 -19.54
CA LEU A 7 14.20 2.70 -19.55
C LEU A 7 14.46 2.15 -20.97
N GLY A 8 13.96 2.80 -22.02
CA GLY A 8 14.11 2.31 -23.40
C GLY A 8 12.99 1.34 -23.85
N GLY A 9 11.88 1.29 -23.11
CA GLY A 9 10.70 0.50 -23.46
C GLY A 9 10.53 -0.77 -22.62
N VAL A 10 9.45 -1.50 -22.89
CA VAL A 10 9.08 -2.72 -22.14
C VAL A 10 10.11 -3.83 -22.32
N GLY A 11 10.68 -3.97 -23.52
CA GLY A 11 11.70 -4.98 -23.81
C GLY A 11 12.95 -4.79 -22.96
N ALA A 12 13.51 -3.57 -22.96
CA ALA A 12 14.68 -3.24 -22.15
C ALA A 12 14.43 -3.42 -20.64
N ALA A 13 13.24 -3.06 -20.16
CA ALA A 13 12.86 -3.29 -18.76
C ALA A 13 12.74 -4.79 -18.43
N ALA A 14 12.21 -5.61 -19.35
CA ALA A 14 12.12 -7.05 -19.18
C ALA A 14 13.50 -7.71 -19.21
N ASP A 15 14.39 -7.28 -20.11
CA ASP A 15 15.76 -7.78 -20.21
C ASP A 15 16.54 -7.50 -18.91
N ALA A 16 16.39 -6.29 -18.35
CA ALA A 16 17.00 -5.93 -17.06
C ALA A 16 16.53 -6.80 -15.88
N LEU A 17 15.32 -7.37 -15.97
CA LEU A 17 14.72 -8.23 -14.93
C LEU A 17 14.92 -9.73 -15.19
N SER A 18 15.24 -10.10 -16.42
CA SER A 18 15.35 -11.49 -16.88
C SER A 18 16.45 -12.28 -16.16
N ALA A 19 17.52 -11.59 -15.73
CA ALA A 19 18.64 -12.18 -15.03
C ALA A 19 18.29 -12.75 -13.63
N THR A 20 17.15 -12.36 -13.05
CA THR A 20 16.89 -12.54 -11.60
C THR A 20 15.67 -13.41 -11.28
N ARG A 21 15.12 -14.18 -12.24
CA ARG A 21 13.90 -15.02 -12.10
C ARG A 21 12.64 -14.28 -11.59
N HIS A 22 12.64 -12.94 -11.56
CA HIS A 22 11.53 -12.11 -11.10
C HIS A 22 10.26 -12.23 -11.98
N LEU A 23 10.38 -12.79 -13.19
CA LEU A 23 9.26 -13.02 -14.12
C LEU A 23 8.53 -14.35 -13.89
N THR A 24 8.91 -15.12 -12.86
CA THR A 24 8.19 -16.34 -12.48
C THR A 24 6.99 -16.00 -11.58
N PRO A 25 5.89 -16.78 -11.60
CA PRO A 25 4.68 -16.47 -10.81
C PRO A 25 4.91 -16.34 -9.30
N LEU A 26 5.93 -17.01 -8.75
CA LEU A 26 6.31 -16.94 -7.33
C LEU A 26 7.61 -16.14 -7.10
N GLY A 27 8.16 -15.51 -8.13
CA GLY A 27 9.41 -14.73 -8.04
C GLY A 27 10.62 -15.53 -7.56
N GLY A 28 10.64 -16.85 -7.77
CA GLY A 28 11.69 -17.75 -7.26
C GLY A 28 11.53 -18.17 -5.79
N HIS A 29 10.47 -17.77 -5.11
CA HIS A 29 10.17 -18.18 -3.74
C HIS A 29 9.29 -19.43 -3.67
N ASN A 30 9.32 -20.12 -2.53
CA ASN A 30 8.42 -21.24 -2.26
C ASN A 30 7.02 -20.74 -1.84
N VAL A 31 6.04 -21.64 -1.87
CA VAL A 31 4.64 -21.31 -1.53
C VAL A 31 4.49 -20.81 -0.09
N LEU A 32 5.25 -21.38 0.86
CA LEU A 32 5.18 -20.98 2.27
C LEU A 32 5.62 -19.52 2.46
N TRP A 33 6.64 -19.08 1.74
CA TRP A 33 7.10 -17.70 1.77
C TRP A 33 6.03 -16.74 1.22
N VAL A 34 5.40 -17.10 0.10
CA VAL A 34 4.33 -16.30 -0.51
C VAL A 34 3.12 -16.19 0.41
N LEU A 35 2.72 -17.30 1.05
CA LEU A 35 1.68 -17.28 2.06
C LEU A 35 2.08 -16.44 3.27
N GLY A 36 3.33 -16.57 3.73
CA GLY A 36 3.88 -15.82 4.85
C GLY A 36 3.84 -14.31 4.64
N VAL A 37 4.20 -13.81 3.45
CA VAL A 37 4.15 -12.38 3.14
C VAL A 37 2.72 -11.89 2.87
N SER A 38 1.82 -12.76 2.41
CA SER A 38 0.41 -12.40 2.14
C SER A 38 -0.45 -12.38 3.40
N LEU A 39 -0.07 -13.15 4.43
CA LEU A 39 -0.87 -13.36 5.63
C LEU A 39 -1.15 -12.09 6.42
N PRO A 40 -0.18 -11.17 6.68
CA PRO A 40 -0.46 -9.94 7.40
C PRO A 40 -1.53 -9.08 6.72
N THR A 41 -1.44 -8.90 5.40
CA THR A 41 -2.42 -8.14 4.62
C THR A 41 -3.80 -8.80 4.67
N PHE A 42 -3.85 -10.13 4.57
CA PHE A 42 -5.10 -10.88 4.68
C PHE A 42 -5.76 -10.71 6.06
N LEU A 43 -4.99 -10.86 7.14
CA LEU A 43 -5.49 -10.68 8.51
C LEU A 43 -5.95 -9.25 8.76
N LEU A 44 -5.25 -8.26 8.19
CA LEU A 44 -5.64 -6.86 8.28
C LEU A 44 -7.01 -6.59 7.65
N LEU A 45 -7.29 -7.18 6.48
CA LEU A 45 -8.59 -7.05 5.80
C LEU A 45 -9.75 -7.66 6.60
N LEU A 46 -9.51 -8.78 7.28
CA LEU A 46 -10.52 -9.43 8.13
C LEU A 46 -10.81 -8.64 9.41
N GLY A 47 -9.81 -7.93 9.94
CA GLY A 47 -9.89 -7.22 11.21
C GLY A 47 -10.39 -5.78 11.15
N GLU A 48 -10.65 -5.21 9.97
CA GLU A 48 -11.05 -3.80 9.87
C GLU A 48 -12.53 -3.60 10.25
N SER A 49 -12.78 -3.22 11.50
CA SER A 49 -14.12 -2.87 12.00
C SER A 49 -14.71 -1.59 11.36
N GLY A 50 -13.86 -0.73 10.80
CA GLY A 50 -14.24 0.57 10.22
C GLY A 50 -15.14 0.47 8.98
N ILE A 51 -15.19 -0.68 8.31
CA ILE A 51 -16.06 -0.91 7.13
C ILE A 51 -17.53 -0.78 7.50
N TYR A 52 -17.94 -1.32 8.65
CA TYR A 52 -19.33 -1.28 9.10
C TYR A 52 -19.77 0.16 9.40
N GLN A 53 -18.92 0.95 10.05
CA GLN A 53 -19.19 2.37 10.33
C GLN A 53 -19.38 3.17 9.04
N LYS A 54 -18.60 2.87 7.99
CA LYS A 54 -18.72 3.50 6.67
C LYS A 54 -20.02 3.09 5.95
N PHE A 55 -20.49 1.86 6.13
CA PHE A 55 -21.77 1.44 5.56
C PHE A 55 -22.98 2.02 6.28
N PHE A 56 -22.96 2.08 7.62
CA PHE A 56 -24.06 2.66 8.39
C PHE A 56 -24.19 4.18 8.24
N SER A 57 -23.11 4.86 7.87
CA SER A 57 -23.14 6.30 7.56
C SER A 57 -23.54 6.61 6.11
N ALA A 58 -23.74 5.59 5.26
CA ALA A 58 -24.20 5.79 3.89
C ALA A 58 -25.68 6.22 3.87
N LYS A 59 -25.99 7.19 3.01
CA LYS A 59 -27.34 7.76 2.88
C LYS A 59 -28.39 6.70 2.49
N ASP A 60 -28.02 5.79 1.60
CA ASP A 60 -28.87 4.71 1.11
C ASP A 60 -28.01 3.55 0.54
N GLU A 61 -28.66 2.41 0.28
CA GLU A 61 -28.01 1.19 -0.24
C GLU A 61 -27.32 1.43 -1.59
N ASN A 62 -27.95 2.21 -2.48
CA ASN A 62 -27.40 2.50 -3.80
C ASN A 62 -26.11 3.31 -3.72
N ALA A 63 -26.05 4.29 -2.81
CA ALA A 63 -24.86 5.07 -2.51
C ALA A 63 -23.74 4.17 -1.97
N ALA A 64 -24.05 3.29 -1.03
CA ALA A 64 -23.08 2.33 -0.48
C ALA A 64 -22.53 1.39 -1.58
N ARG A 65 -23.40 0.82 -2.43
CA ARG A 65 -22.98 -0.07 -3.51
C ARG A 65 -22.10 0.61 -4.55
N ARG A 66 -22.46 1.84 -4.95
CA ARG A 66 -21.65 2.64 -5.88
C ARG A 66 -20.29 3.01 -5.29
N ALA A 67 -20.25 3.35 -4.01
CA ALA A 67 -19.01 3.65 -3.31
C ALA A 67 -18.07 2.44 -3.25
N VAL A 68 -18.59 1.25 -2.95
CA VAL A 68 -17.79 0.00 -2.95
C VAL A 68 -17.27 -0.32 -4.34
N LEU A 69 -18.11 -0.23 -5.37
CA LEU A 69 -17.68 -0.49 -6.74
C LEU A 69 -16.57 0.48 -7.17
N GLY A 70 -16.74 1.78 -6.86
CA GLY A 70 -15.73 2.80 -7.10
C GLY A 70 -14.43 2.54 -6.33
N MET A 71 -14.53 2.11 -5.07
CA MET A 71 -13.38 1.73 -4.24
C MET A 71 -12.63 0.54 -4.84
N VAL A 72 -13.32 -0.53 -5.22
CA VAL A 72 -12.70 -1.74 -5.80
C VAL A 72 -11.95 -1.38 -7.09
N VAL A 73 -12.61 -0.66 -8.01
CA VAL A 73 -11.97 -0.23 -9.27
C VAL A 73 -10.78 0.68 -8.99
N GLY A 74 -10.93 1.64 -8.07
CA GLY A 74 -9.86 2.56 -7.69
C GLY A 74 -8.65 1.83 -7.11
N VAL A 75 -8.88 0.89 -6.19
CA VAL A 75 -7.82 0.06 -5.57
C VAL A 75 -7.12 -0.78 -6.63
N VAL A 76 -7.85 -1.50 -7.49
CA VAL A 76 -7.24 -2.33 -8.54
C VAL A 76 -6.36 -1.49 -9.46
N LEU A 77 -6.84 -0.32 -9.89
CA LEU A 77 -6.07 0.57 -10.76
C LEU A 77 -4.83 1.13 -10.06
N LEU A 78 -4.96 1.59 -8.82
CA LEU A 78 -3.86 2.17 -8.05
C LEU A 78 -2.79 1.11 -7.72
N GLU A 79 -3.19 -0.04 -7.21
CA GLU A 79 -2.29 -1.16 -6.90
C GLU A 79 -1.55 -1.64 -8.13
N THR A 80 -2.25 -1.79 -9.26
CA THR A 80 -1.61 -2.16 -10.53
C THR A 80 -0.58 -1.11 -10.95
N ALA A 81 -0.90 0.18 -10.82
CA ALA A 81 0.02 1.26 -11.16
C ALA A 81 1.26 1.27 -10.25
N LEU A 82 1.08 1.07 -8.94
CA LEU A 82 2.18 1.00 -7.97
C LEU A 82 3.05 -0.24 -8.18
N ALA A 83 2.47 -1.39 -8.49
CA ALA A 83 3.20 -2.62 -8.82
C ALA A 83 4.06 -2.44 -10.07
N LEU A 84 3.50 -1.86 -11.14
CA LEU A 84 4.27 -1.55 -12.36
C LEU A 84 5.38 -0.53 -12.09
N LEU A 85 5.12 0.45 -11.23
CA LEU A 85 6.14 1.42 -10.82
C LEU A 85 7.26 0.74 -10.03
N ALA A 86 6.95 -0.17 -9.12
CA ALA A 86 7.94 -0.95 -8.37
C ALA A 86 8.76 -1.88 -9.28
N ILE A 87 8.13 -2.56 -10.25
CA ILE A 87 8.81 -3.42 -11.23
C ILE A 87 9.81 -2.60 -12.06
N THR A 88 9.38 -1.45 -12.58
CA THR A 88 10.28 -0.55 -13.34
C THR A 88 11.35 0.07 -12.45
N GLY A 89 11.06 0.33 -11.18
CA GLY A 89 12.05 0.73 -10.19
C GLY A 89 13.14 -0.30 -9.96
N ARG A 90 12.75 -1.58 -9.84
CA ARG A 90 13.70 -2.70 -9.71
C ARG A 90 14.61 -2.79 -10.94
N ALA A 91 14.06 -2.62 -12.14
CA ALA A 91 14.84 -2.59 -13.39
C ALA A 91 15.79 -1.38 -13.46
N ALA A 92 15.34 -0.20 -13.02
CA ALA A 92 16.14 1.03 -13.03
C ALA A 92 17.26 1.04 -11.98
N PHE A 93 17.03 0.40 -10.83
CA PHE A 93 17.92 0.45 -9.66
C PHE A 93 18.23 -0.96 -9.12
N PRO A 94 18.94 -1.82 -9.88
CA PRO A 94 19.24 -3.19 -9.45
C PRO A 94 20.12 -3.26 -8.19
N GLY A 95 20.92 -2.22 -7.91
CA GLY A 95 21.78 -2.14 -6.72
C GLY A 95 21.11 -1.66 -5.43
N LEU A 96 19.81 -1.32 -5.46
CA LEU A 96 19.12 -0.72 -4.31
C LEU A 96 19.11 -1.63 -3.07
N GLU A 97 19.16 -2.95 -3.27
CA GLU A 97 19.22 -3.97 -2.21
C GLU A 97 20.47 -3.88 -1.32
N GLY A 98 21.61 -3.43 -1.88
CA GLY A 98 22.86 -3.24 -1.14
C GLY A 98 23.04 -1.83 -0.56
N GLY A 99 22.17 -0.88 -0.93
CA GLY A 99 22.32 0.54 -0.59
C GLY A 99 21.44 1.02 0.58
N THR A 100 20.57 0.17 1.12
CA THR A 100 19.72 0.52 2.27
C THR A 100 20.52 0.57 3.55
N SER A 101 20.82 1.78 4.03
CA SER A 101 21.53 2.04 5.30
C SER A 101 20.67 1.88 6.55
N ILE A 102 19.43 1.40 6.42
CA ILE A 102 18.47 1.25 7.53
C ILE A 102 18.38 -0.23 7.89
N ILE A 103 18.90 -0.58 9.08
CA ILE A 103 18.85 -1.94 9.62
C ILE A 103 17.38 -2.39 9.72
N GLY A 104 17.06 -3.54 9.13
CA GLY A 104 15.73 -4.15 9.23
C GLY A 104 14.71 -3.70 8.18
N ARG A 105 15.08 -2.86 7.20
CA ARG A 105 14.20 -2.53 6.06
C ARG A 105 14.64 -3.22 4.79
N ALA A 106 13.69 -3.88 4.13
CA ALA A 106 13.91 -4.42 2.81
C ALA A 106 13.96 -3.28 1.77
N ALA A 107 14.85 -3.36 0.79
CA ALA A 107 14.91 -2.37 -0.30
C ALA A 107 13.59 -2.26 -1.08
N SER A 108 12.78 -3.32 -1.06
CA SER A 108 11.40 -3.32 -1.58
C SER A 108 10.52 -2.23 -0.96
N GLU A 109 10.73 -1.85 0.30
CA GLU A 109 9.92 -0.82 0.98
C GLU A 109 10.23 0.61 0.50
N THR A 110 11.39 0.83 -0.11
CA THR A 110 11.89 2.18 -0.45
C THR A 110 11.87 2.49 -1.93
N VAL A 111 11.64 1.51 -2.80
CA VAL A 111 11.77 1.63 -4.26
C VAL A 111 10.90 2.75 -4.85
N ILE A 112 9.64 2.89 -4.39
CA ILE A 112 8.72 3.92 -4.91
C ILE A 112 9.21 5.33 -4.54
N LEU A 113 9.65 5.52 -3.30
CA LEU A 113 10.20 6.80 -2.83
C LEU A 113 11.53 7.13 -3.54
N HIS A 114 12.34 6.11 -3.80
CA HIS A 114 13.59 6.26 -4.53
C HIS A 114 13.36 6.73 -5.97
N ILE A 115 12.38 6.13 -6.67
CA ILE A 115 11.94 6.56 -8.01
C ILE A 115 11.44 8.01 -7.97
N ALA A 116 10.63 8.36 -6.97
CA ALA A 116 10.09 9.71 -6.82
C ALA A 116 11.20 10.76 -6.71
N ARG A 117 12.30 10.44 -6.02
CA ARG A 117 13.41 11.36 -5.82
C ARG A 117 14.42 11.39 -6.98
N HIS A 118 14.70 10.25 -7.62
CA HIS A 118 15.86 10.12 -8.52
C HIS A 118 15.51 9.84 -9.98
N ALA A 119 14.27 9.41 -10.30
CA ALA A 119 13.91 9.01 -11.66
C ALA A 119 12.80 9.85 -12.28
N LEU A 120 11.88 10.39 -11.48
CA LEU A 120 10.79 11.22 -11.96
C LEU A 120 11.20 12.71 -12.11
N PRO A 121 10.59 13.47 -13.04
CA PRO A 121 10.74 14.91 -13.08
C PRO A 121 10.28 15.54 -11.76
N ALA A 122 10.87 16.68 -11.37
CA ALA A 122 10.68 17.27 -10.04
C ALA A 122 9.21 17.36 -9.59
N VAL A 123 8.30 17.81 -10.47
CA VAL A 123 6.87 17.90 -10.17
C VAL A 123 6.24 16.53 -9.96
N GLY A 124 6.52 15.56 -10.85
CA GLY A 124 5.97 14.21 -10.74
C GLY A 124 6.47 13.48 -9.49
N GLY A 125 7.75 13.66 -9.16
CA GLY A 125 8.35 13.16 -7.92
C GLY A 125 7.71 13.76 -6.68
N ALA A 126 7.54 15.09 -6.64
CA ALA A 126 6.90 15.78 -5.53
C ALA A 126 5.45 15.34 -5.31
N VAL A 127 4.66 15.19 -6.39
CA VAL A 127 3.27 14.70 -6.30
C VAL A 127 3.23 13.27 -5.76
N LEU A 128 4.12 12.39 -6.23
CA LEU A 128 4.17 11.00 -5.75
C LEU A 128 4.55 10.92 -4.26
N LEU A 129 5.51 11.74 -3.81
CA LEU A 129 5.87 11.82 -2.39
C LEU A 129 4.72 12.38 -1.54
N ALA A 130 4.07 13.45 -2.01
CA ALA A 130 2.92 14.03 -1.32
C ALA A 130 1.76 13.03 -1.22
N ALA A 131 1.48 12.27 -2.28
CA ALA A 131 0.48 11.21 -2.27
C ALA A 131 0.83 10.11 -1.27
N GLY A 132 2.09 9.69 -1.18
CA GLY A 132 2.55 8.73 -0.18
C GLY A 132 2.30 9.22 1.26
N ILE A 133 2.62 10.48 1.55
CA ILE A 133 2.34 11.09 2.86
C ILE A 133 0.83 11.14 3.13
N ALA A 134 0.04 11.55 2.14
CA ALA A 134 -1.42 11.63 2.27
C ALA A 134 -2.04 10.26 2.59
N ILE A 135 -1.57 9.19 1.95
CA ILE A 135 -2.01 7.81 2.22
C ILE A 135 -1.67 7.43 3.66
N VAL A 136 -0.43 7.64 4.09
CA VAL A 136 0.00 7.31 5.46
C VAL A 136 -0.83 8.05 6.52
N LEU A 137 -1.07 9.34 6.32
CA LEU A 137 -1.88 10.15 7.23
C LEU A 137 -3.35 9.70 7.25
N SER A 138 -3.92 9.40 6.08
CA SER A 138 -5.30 8.92 5.98
C SER A 138 -5.48 7.59 6.72
N THR A 139 -4.55 6.64 6.56
CA THR A 139 -4.59 5.35 7.25
C THR A 139 -4.36 5.52 8.74
N GLY A 140 -3.37 6.34 9.13
CA GLY A 140 -3.06 6.62 10.53
C GLY A 140 -4.26 7.21 11.29
N ASN A 141 -5.00 8.12 10.66
CA ASN A 141 -6.20 8.71 11.24
C ASN A 141 -7.27 7.64 11.55
N THR A 142 -7.54 6.71 10.63
CA THR A 142 -8.50 5.62 10.88
C THR A 142 -8.04 4.71 12.02
N PHE A 143 -6.76 4.36 12.09
CA PHE A 143 -6.23 3.52 13.17
C PHE A 143 -6.28 4.22 14.53
N MET A 144 -6.02 5.53 14.58
CA MET A 144 -6.16 6.30 15.82
C MET A 144 -7.61 6.39 16.27
N LEU A 145 -8.55 6.67 15.35
CA LEU A 145 -9.96 6.78 15.68
C LEU A 145 -10.53 5.45 16.21
N VAL A 146 -10.28 4.34 15.51
CA VAL A 146 -10.77 3.02 15.95
C VAL A 146 -10.14 2.62 17.28
N ALA A 147 -8.83 2.81 17.45
CA ALA A 147 -8.17 2.51 18.72
C ALA A 147 -8.70 3.36 19.88
N SER A 148 -8.95 4.65 19.64
CA SER A 148 -9.51 5.57 20.63
C SER A 148 -10.95 5.17 21.01
N THR A 149 -11.80 4.84 20.04
CA THR A 149 -13.18 4.37 20.30
C THR A 149 -13.18 3.08 21.10
N ASN A 150 -12.35 2.10 20.73
CA ASN A 150 -12.27 0.84 21.47
C ASN A 150 -11.74 1.05 22.90
N ALA A 151 -10.72 1.90 23.07
CA ALA A 151 -10.18 2.20 24.40
C ALA A 151 -11.21 2.92 25.30
N THR A 152 -11.98 3.85 24.74
CA THR A 152 -12.96 4.63 25.50
C THR A 152 -14.25 3.86 25.76
N ARG A 153 -14.87 3.28 24.73
CA ARG A 153 -16.18 2.60 24.84
C ARG A 153 -16.05 1.17 25.37
N ASP A 154 -15.11 0.39 24.83
CA ASP A 154 -15.06 -1.04 25.14
C ASP A 154 -14.25 -1.34 26.41
N ILE A 155 -13.26 -0.50 26.73
CA ILE A 155 -12.43 -0.67 27.93
C ILE A 155 -12.89 0.28 29.05
N TYR A 156 -12.79 1.59 28.84
CA TYR A 156 -13.03 2.55 29.92
C TYR A 156 -14.50 2.60 30.37
N GLN A 157 -15.44 2.82 29.45
CA GLN A 157 -16.85 2.89 29.80
C GLN A 157 -17.33 1.55 30.35
N ARG A 158 -16.95 0.43 29.73
CA ARG A 158 -17.40 -0.90 30.17
C ARG A 158 -16.87 -1.34 31.54
N PHE A 159 -15.61 -1.04 31.87
CA PHE A 159 -14.96 -1.61 33.05
C PHE A 159 -14.60 -0.59 34.15
N ALA A 160 -14.49 0.70 33.82
CA ALA A 160 -14.08 1.74 34.77
C ALA A 160 -15.22 2.70 35.14
N ASN A 161 -15.99 3.20 34.17
CA ASN A 161 -17.10 4.12 34.42
C ASN A 161 -18.29 3.87 33.49
N PRO A 162 -19.24 2.99 33.88
CA PRO A 162 -20.41 2.63 33.07
C PRO A 162 -21.29 3.82 32.69
N ASP A 163 -21.37 4.82 33.56
CA ASP A 163 -22.23 6.00 33.39
C ASP A 163 -21.51 7.16 32.69
N ALA A 164 -20.33 6.93 32.11
CA ALA A 164 -19.64 7.93 31.31
C ALA A 164 -20.55 8.39 30.14
N SER A 165 -20.86 9.69 30.11
CA SER A 165 -21.51 10.32 28.95
C SER A 165 -20.55 10.36 27.76
N GLU A 166 -21.09 10.68 26.57
CA GLU A 166 -20.28 10.84 25.34
C GLU A 166 -19.08 11.78 25.50
#